data_AF-D8PBS6-F1
#
_entry.id   AF-D8PBS6-F1
#
_cell.length_a   1.000
_cell.length_b   1.000
_cell.length_c   1.000
_cell.angle_alpha   90.00
_cell.angle_beta   90.00
_cell.angle_gamma   90.00
#
_symmetry.space_group_name_H-M   'P 1'
#
loop_
_entity.id
_entity.type
_entity.pdbx_description
1 polymer ?
#
loop_
_entity_poly.entity_id
_entity_poly.type
_entity_poly.pdbx_seq_one_letter_code
_entity_poly.pdbx_strand_id
1 'polypeptide(L)'
;MKIIPVLSLAACVSWQIPCVSSWAAPAYPEPSEQEMRQAIEQAMVQRGGTQTRPGEISVDNPINGMTMSITAFTKLGCEPANRGPGYVCSYHVKTKMSAHSNEGSRQGDNHAAAVNQLLRAMMGGQEDVADTATRRFLRMGNEWVISRE
;
A
#
# COMPACT_ATOMS: atom_id res chain seq x y z
N MET A 1 9.20 33.72 -71.53
CA MET A 1 8.85 32.53 -70.71
C MET A 1 9.92 32.43 -69.62
N LYS A 2 9.63 32.82 -68.36
CA LYS A 2 9.38 31.94 -67.18
C LYS A 2 10.34 30.74 -67.18
N ILE A 3 11.24 30.56 -66.19
CA ILE A 3 10.98 30.12 -64.81
C ILE A 3 12.21 30.43 -63.89
N ILE A 4 11.94 30.76 -62.62
CA ILE A 4 12.87 30.90 -61.47
C ILE A 4 12.84 29.59 -60.65
N PRO A 5 13.95 29.15 -60.01
CA PRO A 5 13.96 28.92 -58.55
C PRO A 5 15.30 29.39 -57.91
N VAL A 6 15.33 30.35 -56.96
CA VAL A 6 15.12 30.27 -55.49
C VAL A 6 16.09 29.34 -54.74
N LEU A 7 17.07 29.99 -54.09
CA LEU A 7 17.63 29.82 -52.72
C LEU A 7 17.78 28.42 -52.10
N SER A 8 18.99 28.14 -51.60
CA SER A 8 19.19 27.33 -50.41
C SER A 8 20.22 27.99 -49.48
N LEU A 9 19.70 28.74 -48.50
CA LEU A 9 20.45 29.24 -47.35
C LEU A 9 20.40 28.15 -46.28
N ALA A 10 21.53 27.49 -46.05
CA ALA A 10 21.72 26.57 -44.94
C ALA A 10 21.77 27.37 -43.63
N ALA A 11 20.62 27.52 -42.98
CA ALA A 11 20.55 27.93 -41.59
C ALA A 11 20.51 26.66 -40.72
N CYS A 12 21.65 26.31 -40.12
CA CYS A 12 21.71 25.40 -39.00
C CYS A 12 20.93 26.02 -37.84
N VAL A 13 19.64 25.69 -37.72
CA VAL A 13 18.86 25.99 -36.52
C VAL A 13 19.32 25.00 -35.46
N SER A 14 20.16 25.48 -34.55
CA SER A 14 20.51 24.83 -33.29
C SER A 14 19.25 24.73 -32.42
N TRP A 15 18.50 23.64 -32.54
CA TRP A 15 17.48 23.27 -31.58
C TRP A 15 18.19 22.75 -30.32
N GLN A 16 18.49 23.67 -29.40
CA GLN A 16 18.63 23.32 -27.99
C GLN A 16 17.25 22.90 -27.51
N ILE A 17 16.95 21.60 -27.63
CA ILE A 17 15.84 20.98 -26.92
C ILE A 17 16.33 20.85 -25.47
N PRO A 18 15.83 21.63 -24.50
CA PRO A 18 16.13 21.33 -23.11
C PRO A 18 15.55 19.94 -22.82
N CYS A 19 16.41 19.00 -22.45
CA CYS A 19 16.01 17.75 -21.82
C CYS A 19 15.39 18.07 -20.45
N VAL A 20 14.16 18.57 -20.41
CA VAL A 20 13.35 18.58 -19.20
C VAL A 20 12.68 17.21 -19.09
N SER A 21 13.48 16.22 -18.71
CA SER A 21 12.94 15.02 -18.05
C SER A 21 12.87 15.31 -16.55
N SER A 22 12.06 16.30 -16.18
CA SER A 22 11.61 16.46 -14.81
C SER A 22 10.18 15.96 -14.76
N TRP A 23 10.02 14.67 -14.47
CA TRP A 23 8.78 14.14 -13.90
C TRP A 23 8.63 14.89 -12.58
N ALA A 24 7.88 15.99 -12.60
CA ALA A 24 7.76 16.85 -11.44
C ALA A 24 7.20 16.01 -10.29
N ALA A 25 7.89 16.04 -9.14
CA ALA A 25 7.38 15.45 -7.92
C ALA A 25 5.94 15.94 -7.69
N PRO A 26 5.04 15.10 -7.15
CA PRO A 26 3.67 15.52 -6.87
C PRO A 26 3.64 16.83 -6.09
N ALA A 27 2.65 17.69 -6.37
CA ALA A 27 2.51 19.00 -5.71
C ALA A 27 2.17 18.90 -4.20
N TYR A 28 2.12 17.69 -3.66
CA TYR A 28 1.88 17.36 -2.26
C TYR A 28 3.03 16.49 -1.74
N PRO A 29 3.35 16.58 -0.44
CA PRO A 29 4.43 15.78 0.16
C PRO A 29 4.15 14.29 0.03
N GLU A 30 5.20 13.48 0.16
CA GLU A 30 5.06 12.03 0.34
C GLU A 30 4.25 11.70 1.62
N PRO A 31 3.56 10.54 1.66
CA PRO A 31 2.83 10.14 2.85
C PRO A 31 3.80 9.88 4.02
N SER A 32 3.40 10.30 5.21
CA SER A 32 4.04 9.90 6.47
C SER A 32 3.81 8.42 6.79
N GLU A 33 4.59 7.85 7.70
CA GLU A 33 4.40 6.47 8.18
C GLU A 33 2.98 6.23 8.72
N GLN A 34 2.46 7.20 9.47
CA GLN A 34 1.12 7.13 10.03
C GLN A 34 0.06 7.11 8.93
N GLU A 35 0.19 7.98 7.92
CA GLU A 35 -0.74 8.01 6.79
C GLU A 35 -0.67 6.73 5.95
N MET A 36 0.53 6.19 5.73
CA MET A 36 0.70 4.90 5.04
C MET A 36 0.02 3.77 5.82
N ARG A 37 0.25 3.71 7.14
CA ARG A 37 -0.37 2.72 8.02
C ARG A 37 -1.90 2.82 7.97
N GLN A 38 -2.44 4.03 8.10
CA GLN A 38 -3.89 4.27 8.02
C GLN A 38 -4.46 3.84 6.67
N ALA A 39 -3.79 4.15 5.56
CA ALA A 39 -4.22 3.72 4.23
C ALA A 39 -4.26 2.19 4.08
N ILE A 40 -3.31 1.48 4.69
CA ILE A 40 -3.31 0.01 4.73
C ILE A 40 -4.47 -0.52 5.57
N GLU A 41 -4.69 0.02 6.77
CA GLU A 41 -5.82 -0.35 7.63
C GLU A 41 -7.17 -0.11 6.91
N GLN A 42 -7.35 1.04 6.27
CA GLN A 42 -8.52 1.35 5.46
C GLN A 42 -8.70 0.35 4.31
N ALA A 43 -7.61 -0.02 3.63
CA ALA A 43 -7.68 -1.01 2.55
C ALA A 43 -8.10 -2.39 3.07
N MET A 44 -7.71 -2.78 4.29
CA MET A 44 -8.19 -4.03 4.93
C MET A 44 -9.68 -3.96 5.26
N VAL A 45 -10.15 -2.82 5.80
CA VAL A 45 -11.58 -2.60 6.06
C VAL A 45 -12.40 -2.69 4.76
N GLN A 46 -11.94 -2.04 3.69
CA GLN A 46 -12.59 -2.10 2.38
C GLN A 46 -12.66 -3.52 1.78
N ARG A 47 -11.81 -4.44 2.23
CA ARG A 47 -11.80 -5.85 1.81
C ARG A 47 -12.71 -6.74 2.66
N GLY A 48 -13.54 -6.16 3.53
CA GLY A 48 -14.50 -6.88 4.38
C GLY A 48 -14.06 -7.03 5.84
N GLY A 49 -12.96 -6.38 6.24
CA GLY A 49 -12.60 -6.28 7.65
C GLY A 49 -13.42 -5.21 8.38
N THR A 50 -13.52 -5.36 9.70
CA THR A 50 -14.09 -4.36 10.60
C THR A 50 -12.98 -3.84 11.51
N GLN A 51 -12.79 -2.53 11.57
CA GLN A 51 -11.83 -1.95 12.50
C GLN A 51 -12.41 -1.97 13.92
N THR A 52 -11.86 -2.80 14.79
CA THR A 52 -12.29 -2.92 16.19
C THR A 52 -11.55 -1.95 17.10
N ARG A 53 -10.27 -1.70 16.80
CA ARG A 53 -9.38 -0.73 17.48
C ARG A 53 -8.36 -0.16 16.48
N PRO A 54 -7.68 0.96 16.80
CA PRO A 54 -6.60 1.47 15.94
C PRO A 54 -5.53 0.38 15.69
N GLY A 55 -5.23 0.07 14.43
CA GLY A 55 -4.31 -1.01 14.10
C GLY A 55 -4.83 -2.43 14.21
N GLU A 56 -6.10 -2.65 14.55
CA GLU A 56 -6.72 -3.96 14.73
C GLU A 56 -7.93 -4.11 13.81
N ILE A 57 -7.87 -5.07 12.89
CA ILE A 57 -8.92 -5.38 11.93
C ILE A 57 -9.42 -6.79 12.21
N SER A 58 -10.73 -6.93 12.43
CA SER A 58 -11.38 -8.23 12.63
C SER A 58 -12.20 -8.63 11.42
N VAL A 59 -12.22 -9.92 11.12
CA VAL A 59 -13.11 -10.55 10.15
C VAL A 59 -13.90 -11.60 10.90
N ASP A 60 -15.17 -11.28 11.17
CA ASP A 60 -15.99 -12.05 12.10
C ASP A 60 -17.20 -12.68 11.39
N ASN A 61 -17.56 -13.87 11.86
CA ASN A 61 -18.86 -14.49 11.59
C ASN A 61 -19.48 -14.96 12.92
N PRO A 62 -20.74 -15.45 12.94
CA PRO A 62 -21.43 -15.81 14.17
C PRO A 62 -20.74 -16.91 15.01
N ILE A 63 -19.83 -17.69 14.42
CA ILE A 63 -19.21 -18.86 15.04
C ILE A 63 -17.74 -18.59 15.37
N ASN A 64 -17.01 -17.98 14.44
CA ASN A 64 -15.58 -17.73 14.53
C ASN A 64 -15.24 -16.31 14.07
N GLY A 65 -14.16 -15.76 14.61
CA GLY A 65 -13.56 -14.53 14.14
C GLY A 65 -12.05 -14.66 13.98
N MET A 66 -11.48 -13.74 13.20
CA MET A 66 -10.05 -13.60 13.03
C MET A 66 -9.66 -12.15 13.17
N THR A 67 -8.75 -11.88 14.08
CA THR A 67 -8.18 -10.55 14.29
C THR A 67 -6.80 -10.50 13.67
N MET A 68 -6.55 -9.47 12.88
CA MET A 68 -5.25 -9.11 12.36
C MET A 68 -4.85 -7.74 12.92
N SER A 69 -3.64 -7.64 13.45
CA SER A 69 -3.12 -6.40 14.03
C SER A 69 -1.79 -6.01 13.41
N ILE A 70 -1.61 -4.75 13.05
CA ILE A 70 -0.29 -4.20 12.67
C ILE A 70 0.47 -3.86 13.94
N THR A 71 1.45 -4.70 14.31
CA THR A 71 2.25 -4.55 15.54
C THR A 71 3.45 -3.63 15.34
N ALA A 72 4.01 -3.58 14.13
CA ALA A 72 5.05 -2.62 13.77
C ALA A 72 4.91 -2.18 12.31
N PHE A 73 5.28 -0.93 12.03
CA PHE A 73 5.29 -0.36 10.69
C PHE A 73 6.50 0.56 10.55
N THR A 74 7.24 0.42 9.46
CA THR A 74 8.42 1.24 9.17
C THR A 74 8.45 1.56 7.68
N LYS A 75 8.45 2.84 7.33
CA LYS A 75 8.66 3.30 5.97
C LYS A 75 10.13 3.19 5.62
N LEU A 76 10.41 2.57 4.48
CA LEU A 76 11.78 2.40 3.96
C LEU A 76 12.13 3.51 2.97
N GLY A 77 11.13 4.01 2.24
CA GLY A 77 11.29 5.14 1.32
C GLY A 77 10.10 5.27 0.38
N CYS A 78 9.95 6.43 -0.25
CA CYS A 78 8.99 6.67 -1.32
C CYS A 78 9.66 7.36 -2.51
N GLU A 79 9.16 7.05 -3.70
CA GLU A 79 9.49 7.77 -4.92
C GLU A 79 8.20 8.22 -5.60
N PRO A 80 8.18 9.37 -6.30
CA PRO A 80 7.09 9.73 -7.18
C PRO A 80 6.71 8.58 -8.13
N ALA A 81 5.42 8.31 -8.30
CA ALA A 81 5.00 7.27 -9.24
C ALA A 81 5.36 7.66 -10.68
N ASN A 82 5.99 6.73 -11.42
CA ASN A 82 6.40 6.95 -12.82
C ASN A 82 5.23 7.24 -13.78
N ARG A 83 3.99 6.86 -13.41
CA ARG A 83 2.78 7.13 -14.20
C ARG A 83 1.63 7.49 -13.29
N GLY A 84 1.01 8.65 -13.51
CA GLY A 84 -0.15 9.13 -12.75
C GLY A 84 0.20 9.66 -11.35
N PRO A 85 -0.81 10.08 -10.56
CA PRO A 85 -0.58 10.70 -9.26
C PRO A 85 -0.04 9.72 -8.20
N GLY A 86 0.60 10.24 -7.16
CA GLY A 86 0.95 9.50 -5.96
C GLY A 86 2.43 9.12 -5.85
N TYR A 87 2.71 8.33 -4.83
CA TYR A 87 4.05 7.83 -4.51
C TYR A 87 4.05 6.31 -4.49
N VAL A 88 5.11 5.70 -5.00
CA VAL A 88 5.40 4.29 -4.79
C VAL A 88 6.30 4.18 -3.57
N CYS A 89 5.79 3.58 -2.51
CA CYS A 89 6.46 3.52 -1.23
C CYS A 89 6.75 2.07 -0.84
N SER A 90 7.97 1.84 -0.35
CA SER A 90 8.39 0.58 0.25
C SER A 90 8.34 0.70 1.76
N TYR A 91 7.84 -0.33 2.41
CA TYR A 91 7.68 -0.38 3.85
C TYR A 91 7.87 -1.79 4.38
N HIS A 92 8.31 -1.87 5.64
CA HIS A 92 8.33 -3.08 6.43
C HIS A 92 7.14 -3.07 7.39
N VAL A 93 6.40 -4.16 7.45
CA VAL A 93 5.24 -4.33 8.32
C VAL A 93 5.39 -5.61 9.13
N LYS A 94 5.02 -5.56 10.41
CA LYS A 94 4.79 -6.76 11.22
C LYS A 94 3.32 -6.87 11.53
N THR A 95 2.75 -8.03 11.24
CA THR A 95 1.35 -8.34 11.52
C THR A 95 1.23 -9.53 12.46
N LYS A 96 0.30 -9.43 13.40
CA LYS A 96 -0.14 -10.53 14.24
C LYS A 96 -1.50 -11.00 13.76
N MET A 97 -1.71 -12.30 13.72
CA MET A 97 -3.00 -12.90 13.38
C MET A 97 -3.44 -13.83 14.51
N SER A 98 -4.71 -13.75 14.90
CA SER A 98 -5.30 -14.64 15.91
C SER A 98 -6.75 -14.96 15.59
N ALA A 99 -7.09 -16.24 15.59
CA ALA A 99 -8.47 -16.72 15.58
C ALA A 99 -9.07 -16.69 16.99
N HIS A 100 -10.37 -16.43 17.07
CA HIS A 100 -11.16 -16.50 18.30
C HIS A 100 -12.54 -17.10 17.99
N SER A 101 -13.20 -17.64 19.02
CA SER A 101 -14.58 -18.15 18.88
C SER A 101 -15.58 -17.11 19.36
N ASN A 102 -16.69 -17.00 18.64
CA ASN A 102 -17.82 -16.13 18.98
C ASN A 102 -18.98 -16.91 19.62
N GLU A 103 -18.87 -18.24 19.72
CA GLU A 103 -19.94 -19.11 20.24
C GLU A 103 -20.06 -19.09 21.77
N GLY A 104 -19.01 -18.64 22.49
CA GLY A 104 -18.98 -18.64 23.95
C GLY A 104 -18.97 -20.04 24.60
N SER A 105 -18.61 -21.07 23.83
CA SER A 105 -18.53 -22.46 24.30
C SER A 105 -17.07 -22.90 24.45
N ARG A 106 -16.80 -23.80 25.40
CA ARG A 106 -15.46 -24.37 25.61
C ARG A 106 -14.95 -25.11 24.36
N GLN A 107 -15.85 -25.74 23.61
CA GLN A 107 -15.53 -26.41 22.35
C GLN A 107 -15.07 -25.40 21.30
N GLY A 108 -15.76 -24.26 21.19
CA GLY A 108 -15.39 -23.15 20.32
C GLY A 108 -14.01 -22.58 20.69
N ASP A 109 -13.75 -22.34 21.98
CA ASP A 109 -12.45 -21.85 22.45
C ASP A 109 -11.31 -22.82 22.12
N ASN A 110 -11.53 -24.12 22.34
CA ASN A 110 -10.55 -25.16 21.99
C ASN A 110 -10.31 -25.22 20.47
N HIS A 111 -11.35 -25.04 19.65
CA HIS A 111 -11.23 -24.99 18.20
C HIS A 111 -10.40 -23.78 17.76
N ALA A 112 -10.70 -22.58 18.28
CA ALA A 112 -9.93 -21.37 18.00
C ALA A 112 -8.46 -21.51 18.43
N ALA A 113 -8.19 -22.15 19.58
CA ALA A 113 -6.84 -22.45 20.02
C ALA A 113 -6.10 -23.39 19.06
N ALA A 114 -6.76 -24.43 18.55
CA ALA A 114 -6.19 -25.33 17.54
C ALA A 114 -5.88 -24.59 16.22
N VAL A 115 -6.77 -23.70 15.78
CA VAL A 115 -6.53 -22.86 14.60
C VAL A 115 -5.34 -21.92 14.82
N ASN A 116 -5.20 -21.31 15.99
CA ASN A 116 -4.05 -20.48 16.33
C ASN A 116 -2.73 -21.26 16.32
N GLN A 117 -2.73 -22.50 16.81
CA GLN A 117 -1.55 -23.38 16.72
C GLN A 117 -1.20 -23.70 15.27
N LEU A 118 -2.19 -23.98 14.43
CA LEU A 118 -1.99 -24.19 13.00
C LEU A 118 -1.43 -22.94 12.31
N LEU A 119 -2.01 -21.76 12.57
CA LEU A 119 -1.52 -20.49 12.05
C LEU A 119 -0.05 -20.28 12.44
N ARG A 120 0.29 -20.45 13.72
CA ARG A 120 1.66 -20.34 14.20
C ARG A 120 2.60 -21.32 13.50
N ALA A 121 2.18 -22.57 13.29
CA ALA A 121 2.99 -23.55 12.57
C ALA A 121 3.24 -23.14 11.10
N MET A 122 2.21 -22.64 10.41
CA MET A 122 2.34 -22.13 9.04
C MET A 122 3.24 -20.90 8.94
N MET A 123 3.27 -20.07 9.99
CA MET A 123 4.16 -18.91 10.12
C MET A 123 5.57 -19.27 10.62
N GLY A 124 5.96 -20.55 10.58
CA GLY A 124 7.29 -21.00 11.00
C GLY A 124 7.55 -20.90 12.51
N GLY A 125 6.49 -20.96 13.32
CA GLY A 125 6.56 -20.83 14.78
C GLY A 125 6.53 -19.39 15.29
N GLN A 126 6.51 -18.40 14.41
CA GLN A 126 6.51 -16.98 14.79
C GLN A 126 5.13 -16.51 15.25
N GLU A 127 5.10 -15.55 16.17
CA GLU A 127 3.86 -14.92 16.64
C GLU A 127 3.42 -13.76 15.73
N ASP A 128 4.40 -13.07 15.15
CA ASP A 128 4.20 -12.02 14.16
C ASP A 128 4.83 -12.43 12.83
N VAL A 129 4.20 -12.05 11.71
CA VAL A 129 4.77 -12.17 10.37
C VAL A 129 5.34 -10.82 9.96
N ALA A 130 6.63 -10.80 9.65
CA ALA A 130 7.28 -9.65 9.06
C ALA A 130 7.22 -9.76 7.53
N ASP A 131 6.76 -8.70 6.86
CA ASP A 131 6.75 -8.60 5.41
C ASP A 131 7.33 -7.25 4.96
N THR A 132 7.96 -7.24 3.80
CA THR A 132 8.40 -6.01 3.12
C THR A 132 7.63 -5.89 1.82
N ALA A 133 6.86 -4.81 1.71
CA ALA A 133 6.00 -4.57 0.56
C ALA A 133 6.27 -3.22 -0.08
N THR A 134 6.09 -3.17 -1.39
CA THR A 134 6.09 -1.94 -2.18
C THR A 134 4.70 -1.73 -2.75
N ARG A 135 4.09 -0.59 -2.45
CA ARG A 135 2.73 -0.25 -2.91
C ARG A 135 2.67 1.20 -3.35
N ARG A 136 1.74 1.49 -4.25
CA ARG A 136 1.43 2.84 -4.68
C ARG A 136 0.37 3.45 -3.75
N PHE A 137 0.66 4.63 -3.23
CA PHE A 137 -0.22 5.44 -2.40
C PHE A 137 -0.68 6.67 -3.19
N LEU A 138 -1.98 6.87 -3.25
CA LEU A 138 -2.64 7.96 -3.96
C LEU A 138 -3.21 8.93 -2.94
N ARG A 139 -3.05 10.24 -3.18
CA ARG A 139 -3.74 11.26 -2.40
C ARG A 139 -5.14 11.47 -2.98
N MET A 140 -6.18 11.16 -2.21
CA MET A 140 -7.58 11.40 -2.54
C MET A 140 -8.17 12.41 -1.55
N GLY A 141 -8.23 13.67 -1.95
CA GLY A 141 -8.57 14.76 -1.04
C GLY A 141 -7.56 14.87 0.11
N ASN A 142 -8.03 14.69 1.34
CA ASN A 142 -7.20 14.75 2.55
C ASN A 142 -6.68 13.39 3.02
N GLU A 143 -6.99 12.31 2.31
CA GLU A 143 -6.62 10.96 2.71
C GLU A 143 -5.65 10.31 1.73
N TRP A 144 -4.87 9.37 2.23
CA TRP A 144 -4.06 8.48 1.42
C TRP A 144 -4.76 7.15 1.26
N VAL A 145 -4.75 6.61 0.06
CA VAL A 145 -5.30 5.28 -0.24
C VAL A 145 -4.29 4.44 -1.00
N ILE A 146 -4.38 3.12 -0.86
CA ILE A 146 -3.57 2.20 -1.65
C ILE A 146 -4.19 2.01 -3.03
N SER A 147 -3.38 2.13 -4.07
CA SER A 147 -3.81 1.82 -5.44
C SER A 147 -4.23 0.34 -5.54
N ARG A 148 -5.30 0.08 -6.27
CA ARG A 148 -5.80 -1.29 -6.52
C ARG A 148 -5.18 -1.97 -7.75
N GLU A 149 -4.28 -1.25 -8.44
CA GLU A 149 -3.54 -1.69 -9.63
C GLU A 149 -2.44 -2.70 -9.32
#